data_AF-A0A818F6H1-F1
#
_entry.id   AF-A0A818F6H1-F1
#
_cell.length_a   1.000
_cell.length_b   1.000
_cell.length_c   1.000
_cell.angle_alpha   90.00
_cell.angle_beta   90.00
_cell.angle_gamma   90.00
#
_symmetry.space_group_name_H-M   'P 1'
#
loop_
_entity.id
_entity.type
_entity.pdbx_description
1 polymer ?
#
loop_
_entity_poly.entity_id
_entity_poly.type
_entity_poly.pdbx_seq_one_letter_code
_entity_poly.pdbx_strand_id
1 'polypeptide(L)'
;MTETMSGQLKRFDAYAKTLEDFRIRTTSGGFVTIISSIIIFLLIIIELKYYLTIDIIQVLFVDTSRQEKMNITIDIKFPILPCSYLTVDAMDISGDSQTDVSHNLYKTRLDLNGNIIENDIIKVSLKPLPKLNDDNKNITTTTSQCESCYGAESSVHECCPTCDDVKAAYRIKGWSFDPCK
;
A
#
# COMPACT_ATOMS: atom_id res chain seq x y z
N MET A 1 -59.24 -8.54 -24.43
CA MET A 1 -58.29 -7.69 -23.69
C MET A 1 -57.85 -6.44 -24.46
N THR A 2 -58.21 -6.29 -25.74
CA THR A 2 -57.85 -5.13 -26.59
C THR A 2 -58.83 -3.97 -26.50
N GLU A 3 -60.11 -4.20 -26.18
CA GLU A 3 -61.12 -3.13 -26.08
C GLU A 3 -60.90 -2.19 -24.87
N THR A 4 -60.42 -2.70 -23.74
CA THR A 4 -60.20 -1.91 -22.52
C THR A 4 -59.03 -0.93 -22.64
N MET A 5 -57.97 -1.27 -23.38
CA MET A 5 -56.83 -0.37 -23.59
C MET A 5 -57.14 0.77 -24.57
N SER A 6 -57.93 0.50 -25.63
CA SER A 6 -58.29 1.53 -26.62
C SER A 6 -59.15 2.64 -25.98
N GLY A 7 -60.06 2.29 -25.07
CA GLY A 7 -60.88 3.26 -24.33
C GLY A 7 -60.06 4.17 -23.40
N GLN A 8 -59.03 3.63 -22.75
CA GLN A 8 -58.11 4.39 -21.89
C GLN A 8 -57.22 5.35 -22.70
N LEU A 9 -56.71 4.90 -23.85
CA LEU A 9 -55.92 5.74 -24.77
C LEU A 9 -56.74 6.88 -25.35
N LYS A 10 -58.05 6.67 -25.57
CA LYS A 10 -58.99 7.71 -26.04
C LYS A 10 -59.16 8.86 -25.05
N ARG A 11 -58.91 8.63 -23.74
CA ARG A 11 -58.94 9.67 -22.70
C ARG A 11 -57.67 10.53 -22.65
N PHE A 12 -56.56 10.05 -23.19
CA PHE A 12 -55.29 10.78 -23.27
C PHE A 12 -55.13 11.58 -24.57
N ASP A 13 -56.12 11.55 -25.45
CA ASP A 13 -56.15 12.35 -26.69
C ASP A 13 -56.77 13.72 -26.38
N ALA A 14 -55.93 14.76 -26.33
CA ALA A 14 -56.36 16.12 -25.97
C ALA A 14 -57.15 16.83 -27.08
N TYR A 15 -57.20 16.27 -28.30
CA TYR A 15 -57.78 16.91 -29.47
C TYR A 15 -58.97 16.12 -30.04
N ALA A 16 -60.02 16.84 -30.45
CA ALA A 16 -61.18 16.24 -31.12
C ALA A 16 -60.79 15.71 -32.51
N LYS A 17 -61.14 14.44 -32.80
CA LYS A 17 -60.86 13.82 -34.11
C LYS A 17 -61.73 14.41 -35.21
N THR A 18 -61.12 14.65 -36.37
CA THR A 18 -61.81 15.13 -37.57
C THR A 18 -62.73 14.05 -38.17
N LEU A 19 -63.79 14.49 -38.88
CA LEU A 19 -64.73 13.62 -39.59
C LEU A 19 -63.98 12.74 -40.62
N GLU A 20 -64.38 11.47 -40.75
CA GLU A 20 -63.71 10.46 -41.59
C GLU A 20 -63.66 10.87 -43.08
N ASP A 21 -64.64 11.64 -43.57
CA ASP A 21 -64.78 12.02 -44.99
C ASP A 21 -63.70 12.98 -45.50
N PHE A 22 -63.00 13.69 -44.61
CA PHE A 22 -61.86 14.55 -44.96
C PHE A 22 -60.51 13.88 -44.66
N ARG A 23 -60.50 12.60 -44.27
CA ARG A 23 -59.30 11.92 -43.80
C ARG A 23 -58.89 10.78 -44.73
N ILE A 24 -57.90 11.06 -45.57
CA ILE A 24 -57.27 10.05 -46.41
C ILE A 24 -56.25 9.27 -45.56
N ARG A 25 -56.55 8.01 -45.24
CA ARG A 25 -55.62 7.11 -44.54
C ARG A 25 -54.71 6.44 -45.57
N THR A 26 -53.42 6.75 -45.53
CA THR A 26 -52.39 6.05 -46.33
C THR A 26 -51.66 5.03 -45.47
N THR A 27 -51.59 3.78 -45.95
CA THR A 27 -50.87 2.69 -45.26
C THR A 27 -49.36 2.95 -45.22
N SER A 28 -48.82 3.58 -46.26
CA SER A 28 -47.41 4.02 -46.33
C SER A 28 -47.08 5.09 -45.29
N GLY A 29 -47.96 6.07 -45.07
CA GLY A 29 -47.77 7.11 -44.05
C GLY A 29 -47.76 6.53 -42.63
N GLY A 30 -48.62 5.55 -42.35
CA GLY A 30 -48.63 4.83 -41.08
C GLY A 30 -47.32 4.08 -40.82
N PHE A 31 -46.80 3.38 -41.84
CA PHE A 31 -45.53 2.67 -41.74
C PHE A 31 -44.34 3.61 -41.48
N VAL A 32 -44.27 4.74 -42.21
CA VAL A 32 -43.23 5.77 -42.00
C VAL A 32 -43.32 6.36 -40.59
N THR A 33 -44.53 6.59 -40.07
CA THR A 33 -44.75 7.12 -38.72
C THR A 33 -44.25 6.16 -37.64
N ILE A 34 -44.49 4.84 -37.81
CA ILE A 34 -44.00 3.81 -36.87
C ILE A 34 -42.46 3.78 -36.88
N ILE A 35 -41.84 3.74 -38.06
CA ILE A 35 -40.38 3.74 -38.18
C ILE A 35 -39.79 5.01 -37.56
N SER A 36 -40.34 6.17 -37.89
CA SER A 36 -39.88 7.46 -37.35
C SER A 36 -40.01 7.49 -35.83
N SER A 37 -41.13 7.03 -35.27
CA SER A 37 -41.32 6.96 -33.82
C SER A 37 -40.31 6.04 -33.13
N ILE A 38 -39.96 4.90 -33.74
CA ILE A 38 -38.94 3.98 -33.20
C ILE A 38 -37.56 4.65 -33.18
N ILE A 39 -37.18 5.32 -34.27
CA ILE A 39 -35.89 6.01 -34.37
C ILE A 39 -35.81 7.14 -33.32
N ILE A 40 -36.87 7.95 -33.20
CA ILE A 40 -36.94 9.03 -32.21
C ILE A 40 -36.81 8.46 -30.80
N PHE A 41 -37.52 7.38 -30.48
CA PHE A 41 -37.45 6.74 -29.17
C PHE A 41 -36.06 6.18 -28.85
N LEU A 42 -35.41 5.56 -29.84
CA LEU A 42 -34.05 5.03 -29.70
C LEU A 42 -33.03 6.16 -29.48
N LEU A 43 -33.13 7.26 -30.22
CA LEU A 43 -32.29 8.44 -30.03
C LEU A 43 -32.46 9.03 -28.62
N ILE A 44 -33.70 9.12 -28.11
CA ILE A 44 -33.96 9.61 -26.75
C ILE A 44 -33.24 8.74 -25.71
N ILE A 45 -33.28 7.42 -25.84
CA ILE A 45 -32.60 6.52 -24.90
C ILE A 45 -31.08 6.70 -24.96
N ILE A 46 -30.52 6.85 -26.16
CA ILE A 46 -29.07 7.03 -26.34
C ILE A 46 -28.62 8.34 -25.74
N GLU A 47 -29.29 9.45 -26.07
CA GLU A 47 -28.97 10.78 -25.54
C GLU A 47 -29.15 10.84 -24.02
N LEU A 48 -30.19 10.20 -23.49
CA LEU A 48 -30.41 10.12 -22.05
C LEU A 48 -29.26 9.36 -21.35
N LYS A 49 -28.80 8.26 -21.94
CA LYS A 49 -27.65 7.52 -21.40
C LYS A 49 -26.36 8.35 -21.48
N TYR A 50 -26.15 9.04 -22.58
CA TYR A 50 -24.99 9.92 -22.75
C TYR A 50 -25.01 11.05 -21.71
N TYR A 51 -26.16 11.69 -21.53
CA TYR A 51 -26.36 12.74 -20.53
C TYR A 51 -26.13 12.27 -19.09
N LEU A 52 -26.50 11.02 -18.78
CA LEU A 52 -26.29 10.41 -17.45
C LEU A 52 -24.87 9.86 -17.25
N THR A 53 -24.02 9.90 -18.28
CA THR A 53 -22.63 9.47 -18.16
C THR A 53 -21.80 10.58 -17.52
N ILE A 54 -20.95 10.20 -16.56
CA ILE A 54 -20.08 11.14 -15.86
C ILE A 54 -18.81 11.35 -16.68
N ASP A 55 -18.55 12.58 -17.08
CA ASP A 55 -17.28 12.98 -17.70
C ASP A 55 -16.24 13.37 -16.64
N ILE A 56 -15.08 12.71 -16.67
CA ILE A 56 -13.96 12.99 -15.77
C ILE A 56 -13.00 13.96 -16.46
N ILE A 57 -13.09 15.24 -16.11
CA ILE A 57 -12.18 16.28 -16.63
C ILE A 57 -11.01 16.44 -15.65
N GLN A 58 -9.80 16.17 -16.12
CA GLN A 58 -8.58 16.37 -15.34
C GLN A 58 -8.09 17.80 -15.56
N VAL A 59 -8.03 18.58 -14.48
CA VAL A 59 -7.50 19.95 -14.50
C VAL A 59 -6.20 20.01 -13.71
N LEU A 60 -5.21 20.71 -14.27
CA LEU A 60 -3.97 21.00 -13.57
C LEU A 60 -4.13 22.34 -12.85
N PHE A 61 -4.00 22.32 -11.53
CA PHE A 61 -3.99 23.52 -10.72
C PHE A 61 -2.61 23.67 -10.06
N VAL A 62 -2.13 24.90 -9.93
CA VAL A 62 -0.90 25.17 -9.17
C VAL A 62 -1.26 25.06 -7.71
N ASP A 63 -0.73 24.06 -7.02
CA ASP A 63 -0.89 23.96 -5.58
C ASP A 63 -0.22 25.17 -4.90
N THR A 64 -1.01 25.99 -4.23
CA THR A 64 -0.53 27.15 -3.46
C THR A 64 -0.35 26.81 -1.98
N SER A 65 -0.57 25.54 -1.59
CA SER A 65 -0.20 25.03 -0.28
C SER A 65 1.32 25.21 -0.11
N ARG A 66 1.69 25.95 0.92
CA ARG A 66 3.08 26.34 1.15
C ARG A 66 3.77 25.23 1.96
N GLN A 67 4.77 24.58 1.37
CA GLN A 67 5.70 23.65 2.04
C GLN A 67 5.03 22.45 2.75
N GLU A 68 4.05 21.80 2.12
CA GLU A 68 3.59 20.50 2.62
C GLU A 68 4.59 19.39 2.26
N LYS A 69 5.02 18.60 3.26
CA LYS A 69 5.87 17.44 3.03
C LYS A 69 5.01 16.29 2.51
N MET A 70 5.44 15.63 1.43
CA MET A 70 4.76 14.43 0.95
C MET A 70 5.02 13.26 1.91
N ASN A 71 3.95 12.67 2.44
CA ASN A 71 4.04 11.47 3.27
C ASN A 71 4.20 10.24 2.37
N ILE A 72 5.40 9.66 2.35
CA ILE A 72 5.70 8.43 1.62
C ILE A 72 5.70 7.26 2.60
N THR A 73 4.77 6.32 2.42
CA THR A 73 4.71 5.06 3.19
C THR A 73 5.26 3.92 2.35
N ILE A 74 6.25 3.20 2.87
CA ILE A 74 6.96 2.14 2.15
C ILE A 74 6.98 0.87 3.02
N ASP A 75 6.63 -0.27 2.42
CA ASP A 75 6.79 -1.61 3.01
C ASP A 75 7.50 -2.51 1.98
N ILE A 76 8.76 -2.83 2.26
CA ILE A 76 9.64 -3.63 1.38
C ILE A 76 10.26 -4.76 2.19
N LYS A 77 10.25 -5.98 1.63
CA LYS A 77 10.84 -7.17 2.23
C LYS A 77 12.09 -7.59 1.46
N PHE A 78 13.18 -7.82 2.20
CA PHE A 78 14.43 -8.35 1.65
C PHE A 78 14.63 -9.79 2.13
N PRO A 79 14.57 -10.81 1.26
CA PRO A 79 14.60 -12.21 1.68
C PRO A 79 15.98 -12.69 2.16
N ILE A 80 17.07 -12.10 1.65
CA ILE A 80 18.45 -12.54 1.94
C ILE A 80 19.33 -11.29 2.13
N LEU A 81 18.98 -10.44 3.11
CA LEU A 81 19.79 -9.28 3.47
C LEU A 81 19.55 -8.89 4.94
N PRO A 82 20.60 -8.71 5.77
CA PRO A 82 20.42 -8.27 7.14
C PRO A 82 20.14 -6.76 7.19
N CYS A 83 19.37 -6.33 8.19
CA CYS A 83 18.95 -4.93 8.35
C CYS A 83 20.11 -3.94 8.51
N SER A 84 21.29 -4.39 8.92
CA SER A 84 22.48 -3.55 9.12
C SER A 84 23.08 -3.01 7.82
N TYR A 85 22.83 -3.66 6.68
CA TYR A 85 23.30 -3.18 5.37
C TYR A 85 22.24 -2.37 4.62
N LEU A 86 21.04 -2.21 5.19
CA LEU A 86 19.98 -1.43 4.58
C LEU A 86 20.11 0.03 4.99
N THR A 87 20.28 0.91 4.02
CA THR A 87 20.17 2.37 4.16
C THR A 87 19.08 2.87 3.21
N VAL A 88 18.39 3.93 3.60
CA VAL A 88 17.34 4.54 2.78
C VAL A 88 17.71 5.99 2.53
N ASP A 89 17.94 6.32 1.26
CA ASP A 89 18.29 7.67 0.83
C ASP A 89 17.13 8.24 0.00
N ALA A 90 16.76 9.48 0.29
CA ALA A 90 15.75 10.22 -0.46
C ALA A 90 16.41 11.43 -1.15
N MET A 91 16.12 11.65 -2.42
CA MET A 91 16.58 12.81 -3.18
C MET A 91 15.40 13.41 -3.96
N ASP A 92 15.17 14.71 -3.78
CA ASP A 92 14.18 15.48 -4.53
C ASP A 92 14.78 16.12 -5.79
N ILE A 93 13.94 16.50 -6.76
CA ILE A 93 14.32 17.25 -7.97
C ILE A 93 15.00 18.59 -7.65
N SER A 94 14.72 19.14 -6.46
CA SER A 94 15.35 20.36 -5.95
C SER A 94 16.82 20.15 -5.54
N GLY A 95 17.31 18.90 -5.56
CA GLY A 95 18.66 18.53 -5.12
C GLY A 95 18.81 18.39 -3.61
N ASP A 96 17.72 18.50 -2.85
CA ASP A 96 17.71 18.18 -1.42
C ASP A 96 17.80 16.66 -1.26
N SER A 97 18.87 16.20 -0.61
CA SER A 97 19.10 14.78 -0.35
C SER A 97 19.18 14.52 1.14
N GLN A 98 18.37 13.56 1.60
CA GLN A 98 18.43 13.03 2.95
C GLN A 98 19.00 11.62 2.88
N THR A 99 20.23 11.47 3.36
CA THR A 99 20.92 10.17 3.45
C THR A 99 20.58 9.49 4.76
N ASP A 100 20.35 8.17 4.71
CA ASP A 100 19.93 7.33 5.83
C ASP A 100 18.78 7.92 6.67
N VAL A 101 17.63 8.08 6.01
CA VAL A 101 16.39 8.52 6.67
C VAL A 101 16.01 7.48 7.72
N SER A 102 16.27 7.77 8.99
CA SER A 102 15.93 6.88 10.12
C SER A 102 14.66 7.32 10.86
N HIS A 103 14.23 8.57 10.66
CA HIS A 103 13.03 9.10 11.29
C HIS A 103 11.77 8.47 10.70
N ASN A 104 11.06 7.67 11.49
CA ASN A 104 9.83 6.93 11.14
C ASN A 104 10.00 5.69 10.25
N LEU A 105 11.23 5.20 10.05
CA LEU A 105 11.49 3.92 9.38
C LEU A 105 11.83 2.83 10.40
N TYR A 106 11.13 1.69 10.30
CA TYR A 106 11.31 0.55 11.19
C TYR A 106 11.85 -0.63 10.40
N LYS A 107 13.04 -1.13 10.79
CA LYS A 107 13.66 -2.30 10.18
C LYS A 107 13.37 -3.51 11.08
N THR A 108 12.65 -4.49 10.55
CA THR A 108 12.28 -5.70 11.29
C THR A 108 12.91 -6.92 10.63
N ARG A 109 13.50 -7.81 11.45
CA ARG A 109 14.07 -9.05 10.95
C ARG A 109 12.97 -10.04 10.58
N LEU A 110 13.10 -10.65 9.41
CA LEU A 110 12.20 -11.68 8.91
C LEU A 110 12.86 -13.06 8.97
N ASP A 111 12.05 -14.09 9.18
CA ASP A 111 12.40 -15.50 9.02
C ASP A 111 12.52 -15.86 7.53
N LEU A 112 13.11 -17.02 7.22
CA LEU A 112 13.20 -17.60 5.88
C LEU A 112 11.82 -17.75 5.21
N ASN A 113 10.76 -17.88 6.02
CA ASN A 113 9.37 -17.95 5.56
C ASN A 113 8.71 -16.58 5.39
N GLY A 114 9.44 -15.48 5.57
CA GLY A 114 8.94 -14.11 5.45
C GLY A 114 8.07 -13.63 6.63
N ASN A 115 8.06 -14.40 7.72
CA ASN A 115 7.37 -14.07 8.97
C ASN A 115 8.23 -13.17 9.84
N ILE A 116 7.61 -12.29 10.61
CA ILE A 116 8.33 -11.45 11.57
C ILE A 116 8.83 -12.32 12.71
N ILE A 117 10.12 -12.23 13.02
CA ILE A 117 10.68 -12.88 14.22
C ILE A 117 10.31 -12.00 15.43
N GLU A 118 9.71 -12.61 16.45
CA GLU A 118 9.03 -11.96 17.58
C GLU A 118 9.84 -10.83 18.28
N ASN A 119 9.24 -9.63 18.27
CA ASN A 119 9.33 -8.48 19.19
C ASN A 119 10.62 -8.11 19.94
N ASP A 120 11.79 -8.19 19.33
CA ASP A 120 12.78 -7.14 19.55
C ASP A 120 12.45 -5.98 18.61
N ILE A 121 11.42 -5.19 18.97
CA ILE A 121 11.38 -3.80 18.51
C ILE A 121 12.61 -3.18 19.14
N ILE A 122 13.73 -3.19 18.40
CA ILE A 122 14.94 -2.49 18.78
C ILE A 122 14.59 -1.00 18.72
N LYS A 123 13.94 -0.50 19.77
CA LYS A 123 14.01 0.91 20.10
C LYS A 123 15.49 1.14 20.36
N VAL A 124 16.12 1.92 19.49
CA VAL A 124 17.45 2.48 19.72
C VAL A 124 17.35 3.38 20.96
N SER A 125 17.39 2.74 22.12
CA SER A 125 17.52 3.33 23.43
C SER A 125 18.29 2.31 24.22
N LEU A 126 19.57 2.62 24.38
CA LEU A 126 20.50 1.95 25.27
C LEU A 126 19.85 1.88 26.66
N LYS A 127 19.18 0.78 26.98
CA LYS A 127 18.92 0.39 28.36
C LYS A 127 19.46 -1.02 28.53
N PRO A 128 20.38 -1.23 29.50
CA PRO A 128 20.83 -2.57 29.83
C PRO A 128 19.60 -3.42 30.22
N LEU A 129 19.54 -4.66 29.73
CA LEU A 129 18.57 -5.63 30.23
C LEU A 129 18.75 -5.78 31.76
N PRO A 130 17.65 -5.96 32.51
CA PRO A 130 17.73 -6.20 33.95
C PRO A 130 18.43 -7.54 34.18
N LYS A 131 19.44 -7.52 35.06
CA LYS A 131 20.12 -8.73 35.52
C LYS A 131 19.09 -9.64 36.17
N LEU A 132 18.90 -10.84 35.62
CA LEU A 132 18.22 -11.92 36.31
C LEU A 132 19.16 -12.34 37.47
N ASN A 133 18.76 -12.04 38.70
CA ASN A 133 19.41 -12.61 39.88
C ASN A 133 18.98 -14.08 39.94
N ASP A 134 19.85 -14.98 39.49
CA ASP A 134 19.67 -16.40 39.76
C ASP A 134 20.31 -16.72 41.11
N ASP A 135 19.48 -16.67 42.14
CA ASP A 135 19.79 -17.06 43.50
C ASP A 135 19.94 -18.59 43.57
N ASN A 136 21.08 -19.14 43.14
CA ASN A 136 21.52 -20.51 43.50
C ASN A 136 23.05 -20.60 43.48
N LYS A 137 23.66 -20.04 44.53
CA LYS A 137 25.08 -20.13 44.85
C LYS A 137 25.40 -21.52 45.41
N ASN A 138 25.78 -22.47 44.55
CA ASN A 138 26.59 -23.64 44.91
C ASN A 138 26.88 -24.59 43.74
N ILE A 139 27.76 -24.19 42.80
CA ILE A 139 28.68 -25.12 42.11
C ILE A 139 30.03 -24.39 41.87
N THR A 140 31.02 -24.80 42.67
CA THR A 140 32.48 -24.75 42.47
C THR A 140 33.07 -23.88 41.35
N THR A 141 33.71 -22.79 41.75
CA THR A 141 34.89 -22.22 41.10
C THR A 141 36.00 -23.26 41.02
N THR A 142 36.33 -23.73 39.80
CA THR A 142 37.69 -24.01 39.26
C THR A 142 37.62 -24.92 38.04
N THR A 143 37.19 -24.38 36.91
CA THR A 143 37.77 -24.70 35.59
C THR A 143 37.33 -23.58 34.65
N SER A 144 38.27 -22.73 34.24
CA SER A 144 38.11 -21.88 33.07
C SER A 144 37.90 -22.79 31.86
N GLN A 145 36.65 -23.13 31.57
CA GLN A 145 36.29 -23.91 30.40
C GLN A 145 36.49 -22.96 29.20
N CYS A 146 37.60 -23.18 28.52
CA CYS A 146 38.09 -22.39 27.40
C CYS A 146 37.18 -22.69 26.21
N GLU A 147 36.10 -21.91 26.06
CA GLU A 147 35.17 -21.99 24.94
C GLU A 147 35.77 -21.32 23.69
N SER A 148 35.34 -21.77 22.51
CA SER A 148 35.85 -21.28 21.22
C SER A 148 35.45 -19.81 20.98
N CYS A 149 36.36 -19.03 20.40
CA CYS A 149 36.08 -17.65 19.96
C CYS A 149 35.36 -17.61 18.59
N TYR A 150 34.69 -18.70 18.19
CA TYR A 150 33.93 -18.81 16.94
C TYR A 150 34.72 -18.38 15.70
N GLY A 151 36.01 -18.77 15.61
CA GLY A 151 36.88 -18.46 14.45
C GLY A 151 37.64 -17.14 14.56
N ALA A 152 37.45 -16.39 15.64
CA ALA A 152 38.18 -15.16 15.92
C ALA A 152 39.44 -15.37 16.78
N GLU A 153 39.90 -16.62 16.95
CA GLU A 153 41.11 -16.92 17.71
C GLU A 153 42.33 -16.16 17.12
N SER A 154 43.11 -15.57 18.02
CA SER A 154 44.29 -14.76 17.71
C SER A 154 45.40 -15.06 18.73
N SER A 155 46.65 -14.66 18.44
CA SER A 155 47.77 -14.84 19.37
C SER A 155 47.58 -14.14 20.73
N VAL A 156 46.66 -13.16 20.80
CA VAL A 156 46.31 -12.42 22.01
C VAL A 156 45.05 -12.96 22.71
N HIS A 157 44.14 -13.61 21.97
CA HIS A 157 42.90 -14.20 22.48
C HIS A 157 42.76 -15.60 21.88
N GLU A 158 43.33 -16.59 22.57
CA GLU A 158 43.30 -17.99 22.14
C GLU A 158 41.96 -18.66 22.47
N CYS A 159 41.27 -18.21 23.53
CA CYS A 159 39.89 -18.59 23.82
C CYS A 159 39.09 -17.51 24.55
N CYS A 160 37.77 -17.64 24.51
CA CYS A 160 36.83 -16.60 24.91
C CYS A 160 35.84 -17.14 25.94
N PRO A 161 36.13 -16.99 27.25
CA PRO A 161 35.23 -17.47 28.30
C PRO A 161 34.02 -16.56 28.52
N THR A 162 34.06 -15.30 28.09
CA THR A 162 32.94 -14.37 28.22
C THR A 162 32.53 -13.76 26.88
N CYS A 163 31.28 -13.28 26.81
CA CYS A 163 30.76 -12.58 25.62
C CYS A 163 31.58 -11.34 25.26
N ASP A 164 32.17 -10.67 26.25
CA ASP A 164 33.00 -9.49 26.01
C ASP A 164 34.37 -9.86 25.43
N ASP A 165 34.91 -11.04 25.76
CA ASP A 165 36.13 -11.57 25.15
C ASP A 165 35.89 -11.93 23.67
N VAL A 166 34.72 -12.49 23.33
CA VAL A 166 34.33 -12.73 21.92
C VAL A 166 34.27 -11.41 21.15
N LYS A 167 33.67 -10.37 21.72
CA LYS A 167 33.62 -9.03 21.08
C LYS A 167 35.03 -8.43 20.92
N ALA A 168 35.91 -8.62 21.89
CA ALA A 168 37.29 -8.15 21.82
C ALA A 168 38.08 -8.89 20.72
N ALA A 169 37.95 -10.21 20.63
CA ALA A 169 38.55 -11.01 19.58
C ALA A 169 38.06 -10.60 18.18
N TYR A 170 36.76 -10.34 18.03
CA TYR A 170 36.16 -9.87 16.77
C TYR A 170 36.66 -8.48 16.39
N ARG A 171 36.83 -7.56 17.35
CA ARG A 171 37.43 -6.22 17.11
C ARG A 171 38.84 -6.33 16.52
N ILE A 172 39.66 -7.22 17.06
CA ILE A 172 41.04 -7.41 16.58
C ILE A 172 41.05 -8.00 15.16
N LYS A 173 40.10 -8.88 14.82
CA LYS A 173 39.93 -9.44 13.48
C LYS A 173 39.26 -8.48 12.49
N GLY A 174 38.80 -7.31 12.94
CA GLY A 174 38.03 -6.36 12.12
C GLY A 174 36.59 -6.80 11.85
N TRP A 175 36.05 -7.72 12.65
CA TRP A 175 34.66 -8.19 12.61
C TRP A 175 33.77 -7.49 13.64
N SER A 176 34.18 -6.32 14.14
CA SER A 176 33.40 -5.61 15.15
C SER A 176 32.06 -5.13 14.60
N PHE A 177 31.00 -5.43 15.36
CA PHE A 177 29.71 -4.78 15.17
C PHE A 177 29.85 -3.33 15.62
N ASP A 178 29.99 -2.42 14.66
CA ASP A 178 29.88 -1.00 14.97
C ASP A 178 28.42 -0.73 15.36
N PRO A 179 28.14 -0.32 16.62
CA PRO A 179 26.80 0.13 16.96
C PRO A 179 26.49 1.34 16.09
N CYS A 180 25.45 1.21 15.27
CA CYS A 180 25.02 2.19 14.28
C CYS A 180 25.08 3.61 14.86
N LYS A 181 25.77 4.49 14.14
CA LYS A 181 25.70 5.94 14.34
C LYS A 181 24.64 6.51 13.42
#